data_AF-K7G8N5-F1
#
_entry.id   AF-K7G8N5-F1
#
_cell.length_a   1.000
_cell.length_b   1.000
_cell.length_c   1.000
_cell.angle_alpha   90.00
_cell.angle_beta   90.00
_cell.angle_gamma   90.00
#
_symmetry.space_group_name_H-M   'P 1'
#
loop_
_entity.id
_entity.type
_entity.pdbx_description
1 polymer ?
#
loop_
_entity_poly.entity_id
_entity_poly.type
_entity_poly.pdbx_seq_one_letter_code
_entity_poly.pdbx_strand_id
1 'polypeptide(L)'
;MAAAGSEGSALADGEVAAGGAASLPAQEEDPGRGQLFNTVVDAFLEKLVAAGSYQRFANCYHRFYKLQPEMTRSIYDQFISQLQTSIREEIHEIKEEGNLEELFTSMDKIVEGAKKREEPAWRPSGIPEEDIRSAMVPYLLKHQSYLRKALKEKEEENRKLAESVLAGRERISELQQQIQSRKQAWLAITKEQRELIMTFQEPE
;
A
#
# COMPACT_ATOMS: atom_id res chain seq x y z
N MET A 1 -32.59 -55.92 6.44
CA MET A 1 -32.84 -54.94 5.36
C MET A 1 -31.53 -54.80 4.60
N ALA A 2 -31.31 -55.52 3.49
CA ALA A 2 -31.70 -55.16 2.10
C ALA A 2 -31.13 -53.78 1.71
N ALA A 3 -30.39 -53.53 0.62
CA ALA A 3 -29.77 -54.30 -0.48
C ALA A 3 -28.73 -53.31 -1.11
N ALA A 4 -27.51 -53.73 -1.47
CA ALA A 4 -27.05 -54.03 -2.83
C ALA A 4 -27.50 -53.07 -3.95
N GLY A 5 -26.55 -52.60 -4.79
CA GLY A 5 -26.87 -51.99 -6.08
C GLY A 5 -25.71 -51.25 -6.76
N SER A 6 -24.84 -52.00 -7.44
CA SER A 6 -23.82 -51.53 -8.38
C SER A 6 -24.42 -51.15 -9.74
N GLU A 7 -23.63 -50.38 -10.50
CA GLU A 7 -23.53 -50.37 -11.98
C GLU A 7 -24.61 -49.73 -12.86
N GLY A 8 -24.14 -49.03 -13.90
CA GLY A 8 -24.84 -49.05 -15.20
C GLY A 8 -24.84 -47.76 -16.00
N SER A 9 -23.82 -47.61 -16.84
CA SER A 9 -23.75 -46.81 -18.08
C SER A 9 -25.07 -46.61 -18.85
N ALA A 10 -25.31 -45.42 -19.43
CA ALA A 10 -25.67 -45.24 -20.86
C ALA A 10 -25.87 -43.77 -21.25
N LEU A 11 -25.55 -43.51 -22.52
CA LEU A 11 -25.53 -42.26 -23.27
C LEU A 11 -26.91 -41.65 -23.60
N ALA A 12 -26.84 -40.45 -24.21
CA ALA A 12 -27.77 -39.75 -25.11
C ALA A 12 -28.42 -38.52 -24.45
N ASP A 13 -28.61 -37.37 -25.09
CA ASP A 13 -28.21 -36.77 -26.37
C ASP A 13 -28.68 -35.30 -26.27
N GLY A 14 -27.99 -34.39 -26.95
CA GLY A 14 -28.52 -33.09 -27.44
C GLY A 14 -29.15 -32.09 -26.45
N GLU A 15 -28.64 -30.86 -26.40
CA GLU A 15 -29.22 -29.78 -27.21
C GLU A 15 -28.39 -28.49 -27.06
N VAL A 16 -28.13 -27.87 -28.21
CA VAL A 16 -27.33 -26.67 -28.40
C VAL A 16 -28.16 -25.45 -28.01
N ALA A 17 -27.85 -24.83 -26.86
CA ALA A 17 -28.37 -23.50 -26.54
C ALA A 17 -27.30 -22.45 -26.83
N ALA A 18 -27.43 -21.83 -28.00
CA ALA A 18 -26.70 -20.65 -28.42
C ALA A 18 -26.98 -19.48 -27.46
N GLY A 19 -26.17 -19.37 -26.42
CA GLY A 19 -26.09 -18.18 -25.58
C GLY A 19 -25.11 -17.22 -26.22
N GLY A 20 -25.61 -16.36 -27.11
CA GLY A 20 -24.84 -15.24 -27.67
C GLY A 20 -24.22 -14.43 -26.54
N ALA A 21 -22.91 -14.57 -26.38
CA ALA A 21 -22.12 -13.64 -25.60
C ALA A 21 -22.20 -12.29 -26.33
N ALA A 22 -23.17 -11.48 -25.91
CA ALA A 22 -23.26 -10.10 -26.26
C ALA A 22 -21.90 -9.48 -25.99
N SER A 23 -21.19 -9.16 -27.08
CA SER A 23 -20.03 -8.29 -27.06
C SER A 23 -20.45 -7.06 -26.28
N LEU A 24 -19.91 -6.92 -25.08
CA LEU A 24 -19.84 -5.63 -24.40
C LEU A 24 -19.26 -4.65 -25.42
N PRO A 25 -19.83 -3.44 -25.57
CA PRO A 25 -19.23 -2.45 -26.45
C PRO A 25 -17.81 -2.23 -25.93
N ALA A 26 -16.82 -2.49 -26.79
CA ALA A 26 -15.46 -2.07 -26.57
C ALA A 26 -15.54 -0.61 -26.15
N GLN A 27 -15.21 -0.33 -24.88
CA GLN A 27 -14.94 1.04 -24.49
C GLN A 27 -13.87 1.51 -25.47
N GLU A 28 -14.13 2.60 -26.16
CA GLU A 28 -13.12 3.29 -26.94
C GLU A 28 -11.97 3.55 -25.97
N GLU A 29 -10.92 2.73 -26.08
CA GLU A 29 -9.71 2.96 -25.30
C GLU A 29 -9.16 4.28 -25.81
N ASP A 30 -9.26 5.31 -24.96
CA ASP A 30 -8.62 6.58 -25.23
C ASP A 30 -7.17 6.28 -25.66
N PRO A 31 -6.70 6.85 -26.78
CA PRO A 31 -5.37 6.55 -27.28
C PRO A 31 -4.35 6.81 -26.17
N GLY A 32 -3.54 5.78 -25.88
CA GLY A 32 -2.55 5.84 -24.81
C GLY A 32 -1.62 7.04 -25.00
N ARG A 33 -1.14 7.64 -23.91
CA ARG A 33 -0.36 8.88 -23.99
C ARG A 33 0.90 8.76 -24.87
N GLY A 34 1.52 7.58 -24.92
CA GLY A 34 2.63 7.30 -25.83
C GLY A 34 2.24 7.39 -27.31
N GLN A 35 1.04 6.91 -27.68
CA GLN A 35 0.53 7.03 -29.05
C GLN A 35 0.22 8.48 -29.42
N LEU A 36 -0.36 9.23 -28.48
CA LEU A 36 -0.59 10.68 -28.65
C LEU A 36 0.74 11.43 -28.83
N PHE A 37 1.76 11.08 -28.05
CA PHE A 37 3.10 11.67 -28.19
C PHE A 37 3.68 11.42 -29.58
N ASN A 38 3.66 10.17 -30.06
CA ASN A 38 4.14 9.83 -31.41
C ASN A 38 3.36 10.59 -32.50
N THR A 39 2.02 10.67 -32.35
CA THR A 39 1.16 11.41 -33.29
C THR A 39 1.52 12.89 -33.35
N VAL A 40 1.84 13.52 -32.20
CA VAL A 40 2.26 14.93 -32.15
C VAL A 40 3.63 15.12 -32.81
N VAL A 41 4.56 14.19 -32.61
CA VAL A 41 5.89 14.23 -33.24
C VAL A 41 5.78 14.10 -34.75
N ASP A 42 4.97 13.16 -35.25
CA ASP A 42 4.76 12.98 -36.68
C ASP A 42 4.08 14.22 -37.29
N ALA A 43 3.06 14.77 -36.64
CA ALA A 43 2.42 16.01 -37.06
C ALA A 43 3.42 17.19 -37.09
N PHE A 44 4.33 17.28 -36.12
CA PHE A 44 5.39 18.29 -36.11
C PHE A 44 6.33 18.14 -37.32
N LEU A 45 6.79 16.93 -37.61
CA LEU A 45 7.67 16.64 -38.74
C LEU A 45 7.00 16.96 -40.09
N GLU A 46 5.71 16.65 -40.24
CA GLU A 46 4.93 17.01 -41.42
C GLU A 46 4.86 18.53 -41.61
N LYS A 47 4.58 19.28 -40.53
CA LYS A 47 4.53 20.75 -40.59
C LYS A 47 5.89 21.36 -40.89
N LEU A 48 6.97 20.78 -40.38
CA LEU A 48 8.34 21.20 -40.67
C LEU A 48 8.66 21.03 -42.16
N VAL A 49 8.35 19.87 -42.73
CA VAL A 49 8.56 19.63 -44.17
C VAL A 49 7.67 20.50 -45.04
N ALA A 50 6.42 20.73 -44.63
CA ALA A 50 5.53 21.64 -45.34
C ALA A 50 6.06 23.09 -45.36
N ALA A 51 6.63 23.55 -44.25
CA ALA A 51 7.26 24.87 -44.15
C ALA A 51 8.54 24.96 -45.00
N GLY A 52 9.34 23.89 -45.00
CA GLY A 52 10.57 23.76 -45.78
C GLY A 52 10.37 23.30 -47.22
N SER A 53 9.26 23.65 -47.89
CA SER A 53 8.92 23.06 -49.19
C SER A 53 10.01 23.21 -50.26
N TYR A 54 10.09 22.24 -51.17
CA TYR A 54 11.08 22.23 -52.27
C TYR A 54 11.06 23.54 -53.09
N GLN A 55 9.90 24.14 -53.29
CA GLN A 55 9.77 25.42 -54.00
C GLN A 55 10.51 26.55 -53.28
N ARG A 56 10.40 26.62 -51.95
CA ARG A 56 11.12 27.62 -51.15
C ARG A 56 12.62 27.37 -51.21
N PHE A 57 13.05 26.12 -51.12
CA PHE A 57 14.44 25.73 -51.25
C PHE A 57 15.03 26.10 -52.62
N ALA A 58 14.35 25.75 -53.71
CA ALA A 58 14.77 26.05 -55.08
C ALA A 58 14.79 27.56 -55.38
N ASN A 59 13.86 28.32 -54.80
CA ASN A 59 13.83 29.78 -54.91
C ASN A 59 15.06 30.43 -54.25
N CYS A 60 15.50 29.94 -53.10
CA CYS A 60 16.72 30.41 -52.43
C CYS A 60 18.00 30.05 -53.21
N TYR A 61 18.02 28.91 -53.89
CA TYR A 61 19.17 28.41 -54.67
C TYR A 61 18.96 28.50 -56.19
N HIS A 62 18.36 29.61 -56.64
CA HIS A 62 17.91 29.77 -58.03
C HIS A 62 19.00 29.60 -59.10
N ARG A 63 20.23 30.07 -58.84
CA ARG A 63 21.36 29.94 -59.79
C ARG A 63 21.79 28.49 -59.98
N PHE A 64 21.78 27.70 -58.90
CA PHE A 64 22.19 26.29 -58.93
C PHE A 64 21.09 25.42 -59.56
N TYR A 65 19.84 25.70 -59.22
CA TYR A 65 18.67 25.05 -59.81
C TYR A 65 18.62 25.18 -61.34
N LYS A 66 18.96 26.36 -61.88
CA LYS A 66 19.00 26.61 -63.33
C LYS A 66 20.06 25.78 -64.07
N LEU A 67 21.17 25.45 -63.41
CA LEU A 67 22.26 24.69 -64.00
C LEU A 67 22.00 23.18 -63.91
N GLN A 68 21.52 22.71 -62.76
CA GLN A 68 21.30 21.29 -62.51
C GLN A 68 20.08 21.03 -61.59
N PRO A 69 18.86 20.96 -62.15
CA PRO A 69 17.64 20.79 -61.37
C PRO A 69 17.54 19.41 -60.71
N GLU A 70 18.01 18.36 -61.39
CA GLU A 70 17.99 16.98 -60.85
C GLU A 70 18.86 16.83 -59.59
N MET A 71 20.05 17.44 -59.60
CA MET A 71 20.94 17.42 -58.44
C MET A 71 20.38 18.24 -57.28
N THR A 72 19.77 19.40 -57.58
CA THR A 72 19.12 20.24 -56.55
C THR A 72 17.99 19.49 -55.85
N ARG A 73 17.20 18.71 -56.61
CA ARG A 73 16.14 17.86 -56.08
C ARG A 73 16.69 16.73 -55.22
N SER A 74 17.70 16.02 -55.71
CA SER A 74 18.38 14.96 -54.95
C SER A 74 18.95 15.45 -53.61
N ILE A 75 19.61 16.62 -53.60
CA ILE A 75 20.15 17.23 -52.37
C ILE A 75 19.02 17.58 -51.39
N TYR A 76 17.91 18.13 -51.88
CA TYR A 76 16.76 18.45 -51.03
C TYR A 76 16.14 17.20 -50.43
N ASP A 77 15.91 16.16 -51.23
CA ASP A 77 15.32 14.90 -50.77
C ASP A 77 16.23 14.22 -49.73
N GLN A 78 17.56 14.26 -49.93
CA GLN A 78 18.55 13.81 -48.95
C GLN A 78 18.52 14.64 -47.66
N PHE A 79 18.47 15.96 -47.77
CA PHE A 79 18.42 16.85 -46.61
C PHE A 79 17.17 16.61 -45.76
N ILE A 80 16.00 16.55 -46.38
CA ILE A 80 14.74 16.33 -45.66
C ILE A 80 14.69 14.93 -45.03
N SER A 81 15.10 13.89 -45.77
CA SER A 81 15.13 12.54 -45.21
C SER A 81 16.10 12.42 -44.03
N GLN A 82 17.32 12.95 -44.16
CA GLN A 82 18.28 12.96 -43.05
C GLN A 82 17.78 13.76 -41.85
N LEU A 83 17.18 14.93 -42.07
CA LEU A 83 16.62 15.75 -41.00
C LEU A 83 15.49 15.02 -40.26
N GLN A 84 14.55 14.44 -41.00
CA GLN A 84 13.44 13.69 -40.41
C GLN A 84 13.92 12.44 -39.65
N THR A 85 14.87 11.70 -40.22
CA THR A 85 15.43 10.51 -39.58
C THR A 85 16.21 10.90 -38.32
N SER A 86 17.08 11.89 -38.40
CA SER A 86 17.86 12.36 -37.25
C SER A 86 16.98 12.87 -36.11
N ILE A 87 15.92 13.64 -36.40
CA ILE A 87 14.97 14.08 -35.36
C ILE A 87 14.22 12.89 -34.75
N ARG A 88 13.81 11.91 -35.57
CA ARG A 88 13.13 10.71 -35.05
C ARG A 88 14.04 9.86 -34.19
N GLU A 89 15.30 9.69 -34.60
CA GLU A 89 16.31 8.97 -33.84
C GLU A 89 16.57 9.66 -32.50
N GLU A 90 16.80 10.98 -32.50
CA GLU A 90 17.02 11.77 -31.28
C GLU A 90 15.81 11.67 -30.32
N ILE A 91 14.58 11.81 -30.84
CA ILE A 91 13.38 11.67 -30.01
C ILE A 91 13.24 10.25 -29.48
N HIS A 92 13.57 9.24 -30.28
CA HIS A 92 13.55 7.85 -29.85
C HIS A 92 14.57 7.60 -28.74
N GLU A 93 15.80 8.11 -28.87
CA GLU A 93 16.84 8.03 -27.86
C GLU A 93 16.38 8.69 -26.55
N ILE A 94 15.85 9.91 -26.60
CA ILE A 94 15.27 10.59 -25.42
C ILE A 94 14.13 9.76 -24.81
N LYS A 95 13.32 9.10 -25.65
CA LYS A 95 12.21 8.24 -25.19
C LYS A 95 12.71 7.04 -24.41
N GLU A 96 13.76 6.40 -24.89
CA GLU A 96 14.37 5.24 -24.25
C GLU A 96 15.16 5.66 -22.98
N GLU A 97 15.95 6.73 -23.05
CA GLU A 97 16.71 7.27 -21.90
C GLU A 97 15.79 7.63 -20.73
N GLY A 98 14.67 8.31 -21.03
CA GLY A 98 13.69 8.70 -20.03
C GLY A 98 12.67 7.60 -19.67
N ASN A 99 12.77 6.42 -20.28
CA ASN A 99 11.81 5.32 -20.14
C ASN A 99 10.35 5.79 -20.24
N LEU A 100 10.09 6.64 -21.23
CA LEU A 100 8.83 7.38 -21.32
C LEU A 100 7.63 6.47 -21.58
N GLU A 101 7.83 5.32 -22.23
CA GLU A 101 6.75 4.37 -22.50
C GLU A 101 6.21 3.72 -21.21
N GLU A 102 7.09 3.33 -20.29
CA GLU A 102 6.68 2.82 -18.98
C GLU A 102 6.02 3.94 -18.17
N LEU A 103 6.57 5.16 -18.21
CA LEU A 103 6.01 6.31 -17.52
C LEU A 103 4.59 6.63 -18.02
N PHE A 104 4.38 6.73 -19.34
CA PHE A 104 3.06 6.96 -19.93
C PHE A 104 2.08 5.86 -19.56
N THR A 105 2.49 4.60 -19.64
CA THR A 105 1.67 3.46 -19.23
C THR A 105 1.30 3.53 -17.75
N SER A 106 2.24 3.92 -16.88
CA SER A 106 1.99 4.08 -15.44
C SER A 106 1.03 5.22 -15.16
N MET A 107 1.16 6.35 -15.87
CA MET A 107 0.26 7.49 -15.77
C MET A 107 -1.16 7.15 -16.26
N ASP A 108 -1.27 6.38 -17.33
CA ASP A 108 -2.57 5.92 -17.86
C ASP A 108 -3.27 5.02 -16.83
N LYS A 109 -2.54 4.11 -16.18
CA LYS A 109 -3.05 3.29 -15.07
C LYS A 109 -3.48 4.13 -13.86
N ILE A 110 -2.71 5.16 -13.48
CA ILE A 110 -3.05 6.05 -12.35
C ILE A 110 -4.32 6.84 -12.66
N VAL A 111 -4.45 7.37 -13.88
CA VAL A 111 -5.63 8.13 -14.28
C VAL A 111 -6.85 7.22 -14.35
N GLU A 112 -6.73 6.02 -14.92
CA GLU A 112 -7.80 5.01 -14.92
C GLU A 112 -8.28 4.69 -13.49
N GLY A 113 -7.35 4.46 -12.56
CA GLY A 113 -7.66 4.22 -11.15
C GLY A 113 -8.31 5.42 -10.44
N ALA A 114 -8.09 6.63 -10.94
CA ALA A 114 -8.63 7.87 -10.38
C ALA A 114 -9.90 8.37 -11.07
N LYS A 115 -10.34 7.79 -12.22
CA LYS A 115 -11.51 8.25 -13.00
C LYS A 115 -12.80 8.40 -12.18
N LYS A 116 -12.94 7.64 -11.09
CA LYS A 116 -14.12 7.68 -10.20
C LYS A 116 -14.11 8.81 -9.17
N ARG A 117 -13.00 9.55 -9.04
CA ARG A 117 -12.85 10.64 -8.07
C ARG A 117 -13.00 11.97 -8.80
N GLU A 118 -14.16 12.60 -8.64
CA GLU A 118 -14.44 13.92 -9.24
C GLU A 118 -13.93 15.08 -8.37
N GLU A 119 -13.62 14.81 -7.10
CA GLU A 119 -13.10 15.83 -6.19
C GLU A 119 -11.66 16.25 -6.57
N PRO A 120 -11.32 17.55 -6.42
CA PRO A 120 -9.97 18.02 -6.63
C PRO A 120 -8.97 17.23 -5.76
N ALA A 121 -8.05 16.54 -6.41
CA ALA A 121 -7.00 15.82 -5.69
C ALA A 121 -6.11 16.78 -4.90
N TRP A 122 -5.68 16.36 -3.71
CA TRP A 122 -4.75 17.12 -2.87
C TRP A 122 -3.49 17.52 -3.65
N ARG A 123 -2.96 18.71 -3.35
CA ARG A 123 -1.72 19.26 -3.89
C ARG A 123 -0.83 19.70 -2.73
N PRO A 124 0.51 19.58 -2.84
CA PRO A 124 1.42 20.09 -1.83
C PRO A 124 1.12 21.55 -1.51
N SER A 125 0.96 21.84 -0.22
CA SER A 125 0.65 23.19 0.26
C SER A 125 1.83 24.14 0.11
N GLY A 126 3.04 23.58 -0.03
CA GLY A 126 4.31 24.31 0.06
C GLY A 126 4.85 24.40 1.49
N ILE A 127 4.14 23.83 2.47
CA ILE A 127 4.54 23.77 3.88
C ILE A 127 4.88 22.30 4.20
N PRO A 128 6.17 21.93 4.30
CA PRO A 128 6.58 20.54 4.50
C PRO A 128 5.96 19.88 5.75
N GLU A 129 5.77 20.64 6.83
CA GLU A 129 5.21 20.15 8.08
C GLU A 129 3.73 19.76 7.96
N GLU A 130 2.98 20.39 7.05
CA GLU A 130 1.59 20.02 6.75
C GLU A 130 1.52 18.81 5.83
N ASP A 131 2.37 18.81 4.81
CA ASP A 131 2.38 17.76 3.80
C ASP A 131 2.83 16.41 4.38
N ILE A 132 3.83 16.42 5.27
CA ILE A 132 4.34 15.22 5.94
C ILE A 132 3.34 14.69 6.98
N ARG A 133 2.56 15.56 7.64
CA ARG A 133 1.59 15.13 8.66
C ARG A 133 0.62 14.09 8.11
N SER A 134 0.05 14.32 6.94
CA SER A 134 -0.87 13.37 6.28
C SER A 134 -0.22 12.00 6.06
N ALA A 135 1.03 11.99 5.60
CA ALA A 135 1.79 10.75 5.36
C ALA A 135 2.16 10.01 6.66
N MET A 136 2.44 10.72 7.76
CA MET A 136 2.87 10.13 9.03
C MET A 136 1.72 9.60 9.89
N VAL A 137 0.52 10.18 9.78
CA VAL A 137 -0.65 9.84 10.61
C VAL A 137 -0.94 8.32 10.68
N PRO A 138 -0.96 7.55 9.58
CA PRO A 138 -1.23 6.12 9.64
C PRO A 138 -0.25 5.33 10.51
N TYR A 139 1.05 5.69 10.46
CA TYR A 139 2.09 5.05 11.26
C TYR A 139 1.94 5.40 12.75
N LEU A 140 1.68 6.67 13.05
CA LEU A 140 1.46 7.12 14.42
C LEU A 140 0.22 6.49 15.04
N LEU A 141 -0.87 6.34 14.28
CA LEU A 141 -2.08 5.63 14.73
C LEU A 141 -1.81 4.15 14.99
N LYS A 142 -1.05 3.48 14.12
CA LYS A 142 -0.63 2.08 14.33
C LYS A 142 0.18 1.95 15.63
N HIS A 143 1.15 2.84 15.84
CA HIS A 143 1.98 2.84 17.05
C HIS A 143 1.16 3.12 18.32
N GLN A 144 0.26 4.10 18.27
CA GLN A 144 -0.65 4.42 19.36
C GLN A 144 -1.55 3.23 19.72
N SER A 145 -2.08 2.52 18.72
CA SER A 145 -2.89 1.32 18.95
C SER A 145 -2.12 0.20 19.63
N TYR A 146 -0.85 0.01 19.26
CA TYR A 146 0.05 -0.96 19.88
C TYR A 146 0.34 -0.61 21.34
N LEU A 147 0.74 0.62 21.62
CA LEU A 147 1.03 1.08 22.97
C LEU A 147 -0.19 0.97 23.90
N ARG A 148 -1.39 1.30 23.40
CA ARG A 148 -2.62 1.13 24.19
C ARG A 148 -2.89 -0.32 24.54
N LYS A 149 -2.58 -1.28 23.65
CA LYS A 149 -2.74 -2.71 23.95
C LYS A 149 -1.74 -3.16 25.01
N ALA A 150 -0.47 -2.80 24.85
CA ALA A 150 0.58 -3.13 25.82
C ALA A 150 0.28 -2.52 27.20
N LEU A 151 -0.21 -1.28 27.25
CA LEU A 151 -0.59 -0.63 28.50
C LEU A 151 -1.72 -1.39 29.21
N LYS A 152 -2.79 -1.75 28.49
CA LYS A 152 -3.92 -2.51 29.04
C LYS A 152 -3.50 -3.88 29.58
N GLU A 153 -2.60 -4.57 28.88
CA GLU A 153 -2.05 -5.84 29.33
C GLU A 153 -1.31 -5.67 30.66
N LYS A 154 -0.46 -4.65 30.76
CA LYS A 154 0.28 -4.33 32.00
C LYS A 154 -0.61 -3.91 33.14
N GLU A 155 -1.65 -3.12 32.87
CA GLU A 155 -2.65 -2.71 33.87
C GLU A 155 -3.40 -3.92 34.42
N GLU A 156 -3.78 -4.87 33.57
CA GLU A 156 -4.48 -6.09 33.97
C GLU A 156 -3.58 -7.05 34.78
N GLU A 157 -2.32 -7.22 34.37
CA GLU A 157 -1.32 -7.95 35.14
C GLU A 157 -1.13 -7.34 36.54
N ASN A 158 -1.00 -6.01 36.59
CA ASN A 158 -0.81 -5.29 37.85
C ASN A 158 -2.04 -5.39 38.75
N ARG A 159 -3.26 -5.33 38.18
CA ARG A 159 -4.51 -5.52 38.93
C ARG A 159 -4.56 -6.90 39.59
N LYS A 160 -4.26 -7.97 38.84
CA LYS A 160 -4.20 -9.35 39.36
C LYS A 160 -3.13 -9.48 40.45
N LEU A 161 -1.97 -8.86 40.25
CA LEU A 161 -0.90 -8.88 41.24
C LEU A 161 -1.33 -8.14 42.52
N ALA A 162 -1.96 -6.97 42.41
CA ALA A 162 -2.48 -6.23 43.54
C ALA A 162 -3.52 -7.02 44.34
N GLU A 163 -4.45 -7.70 43.66
CA GLU A 163 -5.43 -8.60 44.29
C GLU A 163 -4.73 -9.74 45.06
N SER A 164 -3.70 -10.35 44.46
CA SER A 164 -2.93 -11.41 45.13
C SER A 164 -2.18 -10.91 46.37
N VAL A 165 -1.66 -9.69 46.32
CA VAL A 165 -0.96 -9.05 47.45
C VAL A 165 -1.94 -8.73 48.57
N LEU A 166 -3.14 -8.21 48.26
CA LEU A 166 -4.18 -7.97 49.26
C LEU A 166 -4.60 -9.28 49.94
N ALA A 167 -4.91 -10.32 49.18
CA ALA A 167 -5.23 -11.64 49.71
C ALA A 167 -4.07 -12.25 50.52
N GLY A 168 -2.82 -11.94 50.16
CA GLY A 168 -1.63 -12.31 50.93
C GLY A 168 -1.55 -11.56 52.27
N ARG A 169 -1.82 -10.26 52.28
CA ARG A 169 -1.84 -9.42 53.50
C ARG A 169 -2.93 -9.86 54.47
N GLU A 170 -4.12 -10.19 53.97
CA GLU A 170 -5.22 -10.72 54.78
C GLU A 170 -4.81 -12.03 55.48
N ARG A 171 -4.25 -12.99 54.74
CA ARG A 171 -3.72 -14.25 55.30
C ARG A 171 -2.65 -14.01 56.37
N ILE A 172 -1.74 -13.06 56.16
CA ILE A 172 -0.73 -12.71 57.18
C ILE A 172 -1.41 -12.16 58.43
N SER A 173 -2.42 -11.31 58.29
CA SER A 173 -3.14 -10.74 59.44
C SER A 173 -3.89 -11.81 60.24
N GLU A 174 -4.52 -12.79 59.57
CA GLU A 174 -5.18 -13.93 60.22
C GLU A 174 -4.17 -14.80 60.99
N LEU A 175 -3.04 -15.12 60.35
CA LEU A 175 -1.96 -15.87 60.99
C LEU A 175 -1.40 -15.15 62.21
N GLN A 176 -1.22 -13.82 62.13
CA GLN A 176 -0.80 -13.00 63.27
C GLN A 176 -1.81 -13.09 64.42
N GLN A 177 -3.12 -13.01 64.14
CA GLN A 177 -4.15 -13.18 65.17
C GLN A 177 -4.13 -14.57 65.81
N GLN A 178 -3.94 -15.62 65.02
CA GLN A 178 -3.82 -17.00 65.53
C GLN A 178 -2.56 -17.18 66.40
N ILE A 179 -1.43 -16.59 66.02
CA ILE A 179 -0.21 -16.62 66.83
C ILE A 179 -0.45 -15.89 68.15
N GLN A 180 -1.10 -14.72 68.11
CA GLN A 180 -1.40 -13.93 69.30
C GLN A 180 -2.34 -14.68 70.26
N SER A 181 -3.40 -15.31 69.75
CA SER A 181 -4.35 -16.07 70.57
C SER A 181 -3.69 -17.30 71.20
N ARG A 182 -2.88 -18.04 70.44
CA ARG A 182 -2.07 -19.14 70.98
C ARG A 182 -1.14 -18.64 72.08
N LYS A 183 -0.41 -17.55 71.85
CA LYS A 183 0.47 -16.95 72.86
C LYS A 183 -0.29 -16.62 74.15
N GLN A 184 -1.47 -16.03 74.05
CA GLN A 184 -2.31 -15.72 75.20
C GLN A 184 -2.78 -16.99 75.94
N ALA A 185 -3.20 -18.02 75.22
CA ALA A 185 -3.58 -19.31 75.80
C ALA A 185 -2.40 -19.97 76.54
N TRP A 186 -1.20 -19.96 75.96
CA TRP A 186 0.02 -20.44 76.61
C TRP A 186 0.34 -19.67 77.90
N LEU A 187 0.20 -18.35 77.89
CA LEU A 187 0.41 -17.52 79.09
C LEU A 187 -0.61 -17.84 80.19
N ALA A 188 -1.88 -18.09 79.83
CA ALA A 188 -2.92 -18.48 80.78
C ALA A 188 -2.59 -19.82 81.45
N ILE A 189 -2.24 -20.85 80.67
CA ILE A 189 -1.82 -22.16 81.20
C ILE A 189 -0.61 -22.01 82.13
N THR A 190 0.38 -21.20 81.75
CA THR A 190 1.56 -20.95 82.59
C THR A 190 1.21 -20.25 83.91
N LYS A 191 0.18 -19.39 83.92
CA LYS A 191 -0.32 -18.72 85.12
C LYS A 191 -1.04 -19.73 86.02
N GLU A 192 -1.92 -20.55 85.47
CA GLU A 192 -2.62 -21.63 86.18
C GLU A 192 -1.63 -22.62 86.79
N GLN A 193 -0.59 -23.01 86.05
CA GLN A 193 0.49 -23.87 86.56
C GLN A 193 1.25 -23.21 87.72
N ARG A 194 1.54 -21.91 87.65
CA ARG A 194 2.16 -21.17 88.76
C ARG A 194 1.28 -21.13 89.99
N GLU A 195 -0.02 -20.86 89.82
CA GLU A 195 -1.00 -20.88 90.90
C GLU A 195 -1.08 -22.28 91.54
N LEU A 196 -1.10 -23.33 90.72
CA LEU A 196 -1.08 -24.71 91.18
C LEU A 196 0.20 -25.06 91.97
N ILE A 197 1.37 -24.67 91.48
CA ILE A 197 2.64 -24.88 92.19
C ILE A 197 2.64 -24.14 93.54
N MET A 198 2.10 -22.93 93.60
CA MET A 198 1.95 -22.19 94.87
C MET A 198 1.00 -22.89 95.86
N THR A 199 0.01 -23.65 95.39
CA THR A 199 -0.85 -24.47 96.27
C THR A 199 -0.17 -25.74 96.78
N PHE A 200 0.81 -26.27 96.05
CA PHE A 200 1.59 -27.45 96.47
C PHE A 200 2.86 -27.11 97.25
N GLN A 201 3.30 -25.85 97.23
CA GLN A 201 4.31 -25.34 98.15
C GLN A 201 3.61 -24.92 99.46
N GLU A 202 3.48 -25.85 100.40
CA GLU A 202 3.15 -25.49 101.78
C GLU A 202 4.24 -24.54 102.34
N PRO A 203 3.87 -23.47 103.06
CA PRO A 203 4.83 -22.71 103.86
C PRO A 203 5.33 -23.61 105.00
N GLU A 204 6.61 -23.47 105.35
CA GLU A 204 7.21 -24.11 106.54
C GLU A 204 6.36 -23.98 107.81
#